data_AF-Q8Y244-F1
#
_entry.id   AF-Q8Y244-F1
#
_cell.length_a   1.000
_cell.length_b   1.000
_cell.length_c   1.000
_cell.angle_alpha   90.00
_cell.angle_beta   90.00
_cell.angle_gamma   90.00
#
_symmetry.space_group_name_H-M   'P 1'
#
loop_
_entity.id
_entity.type
_entity.pdbx_description
1 polymer ?
#
loop_
_entity_poly.entity_id
_entity_poly.type
_entity_poly.pdbx_seq_one_letter_code
_entity_poly.pdbx_strand_id
1 'polypeptide(L)'
;MKGRRLLRRVSVLAPNVTVRSRLPWPVTILLIAVVVGLAAAAALWAFEEGRRLTGPHDADLRAMNRELGVKLATVQAERDKLAASAGTAESRLGMAEGAQQQMAEQIKALEAENAQLKEDLAFFDSLLPAPTNSAGIYVRSFRIAPDEAQPARLRFRVLLMQGGGKAFAPVSEFEGQLVLTLNVVQAGKPATIDFPGAAAGGSAAPATRVKLTHYQRLEGWVDVPPGTTVKSVVVKVLQNGKVKASQSFSI
;
A
#
# COMPACT_ATOMS: atom_id res chain seq x y z
N MET A 1 107.22 47.83 109.27
CA MET A 1 106.01 48.18 110.04
C MET A 1 104.77 47.62 109.34
N LYS A 2 103.73 47.35 110.13
CA LYS A 2 102.53 46.53 109.86
C LYS A 2 101.65 47.01 108.70
N GLY A 3 100.97 46.06 108.04
CA GLY A 3 99.85 46.32 107.13
C GLY A 3 99.35 45.07 106.40
N ARG A 4 98.69 44.16 107.14
CA ARG A 4 98.19 42.85 106.68
C ARG A 4 96.71 42.95 106.28
N ARG A 5 96.39 42.36 105.12
CA ARG A 5 95.14 41.62 104.72
C ARG A 5 93.89 42.37 104.22
N LEU A 6 93.19 41.59 103.38
CA LEU A 6 91.76 41.59 102.98
C LEU A 6 91.49 42.39 101.69
N LEU A 7 90.84 41.89 100.63
CA LEU A 7 90.13 40.65 100.36
C LEU A 7 90.06 40.44 98.84
N ARG A 8 90.11 39.16 98.47
CA ARG A 8 89.93 38.57 97.15
C ARG A 8 88.47 38.76 96.68
N ARG A 9 88.26 39.39 95.52
CA ARG A 9 87.12 39.06 94.63
C ARG A 9 87.59 39.10 93.19
N VAL A 10 87.65 37.90 92.64
CA VAL A 10 87.89 37.59 91.24
C VAL A 10 86.56 37.75 90.53
N SER A 11 86.49 38.67 89.58
CA SER A 11 85.49 38.62 88.50
C SER A 11 86.23 38.90 87.20
N VAL A 12 86.67 37.81 86.59
CA VAL A 12 87.20 37.78 85.23
C VAL A 12 86.06 38.18 84.31
N LEU A 13 86.21 39.30 83.60
CA LEU A 13 85.37 39.61 82.45
C LEU A 13 85.65 38.54 81.39
N ALA A 14 84.78 37.54 81.31
CA ALA A 14 84.81 36.56 80.24
C ALA A 14 84.30 37.22 78.95
N PRO A 15 85.11 37.31 77.88
CA PRO A 15 84.63 37.78 76.60
C PRO A 15 83.72 36.69 76.01
N ASN A 16 82.56 37.09 75.51
CA ASN A 16 81.65 36.19 74.78
C ASN A 16 82.34 35.73 73.48
N VAL A 17 82.98 34.56 73.53
CA VAL A 17 83.58 33.90 72.37
C VAL A 17 82.44 33.35 71.52
N THR A 18 82.03 34.11 70.52
CA THR A 18 81.17 33.61 69.44
C THR A 18 82.05 32.78 68.51
N VAL A 19 82.03 31.46 68.69
CA VAL A 19 82.62 30.52 67.73
C VAL A 19 81.83 30.62 66.43
N ARG A 20 82.25 31.51 65.53
CA ARG A 20 81.81 31.47 64.13
C ARG A 20 82.45 30.25 63.50
N SER A 21 81.71 29.14 63.48
CA SER A 21 82.01 28.02 62.59
C SER A 21 81.91 28.55 61.16
N ARG A 22 83.05 29.00 60.60
CA ARG A 22 83.14 29.34 59.18
C ARG A 22 83.13 28.03 58.42
N LEU A 23 81.94 27.55 58.04
CA LEU A 23 81.84 26.47 57.07
C LEU A 23 82.63 26.89 55.82
N PRO A 24 83.50 26.02 55.28
CA PRO A 24 84.25 26.34 54.08
C PRO A 24 83.26 26.65 52.95
N TRP A 25 83.48 27.77 52.26
CA TRP A 25 82.63 28.29 51.18
C TRP A 25 82.11 27.24 50.18
N PRO A 26 82.89 26.22 49.74
CA PRO A 26 82.34 25.16 48.88
C PRO A 26 81.24 24.31 49.54
N VAL A 27 81.31 24.06 50.85
CA VAL A 27 80.28 23.29 51.57
C VAL A 27 78.99 24.08 51.66
N THR A 28 79.06 25.40 51.84
CA THR A 28 77.86 26.24 51.79
C THR A 28 77.20 26.24 50.41
N ILE A 29 77.99 26.26 49.33
CA ILE A 29 77.47 26.16 47.96
C ILE A 29 76.81 24.79 47.71
N LEU A 30 77.45 23.71 48.17
CA LEU A 30 76.90 22.36 48.04
C LEU A 30 75.58 22.22 48.81
N LEU A 31 75.51 22.75 50.03
CA LEU A 31 74.28 22.74 50.83
C LEU A 31 73.16 23.53 50.13
N ILE A 32 73.46 24.71 49.58
CA ILE A 32 72.50 25.50 48.80
C ILE A 32 72.03 24.71 47.57
N ALA A 33 72.95 24.07 46.83
CA ALA A 33 72.60 23.29 45.65
C ALA A 33 71.68 22.10 46.01
N VAL A 34 71.94 21.41 47.13
CA VAL A 34 71.07 20.33 47.62
C VAL A 34 69.70 20.87 48.03
N VAL A 35 69.64 21.98 48.75
CA VAL A 35 68.37 22.62 49.16
C VAL A 35 67.57 23.06 47.94
N VAL A 36 68.21 23.65 46.93
CA VAL A 36 67.56 24.03 45.67
C VAL A 36 67.09 22.81 44.89
N GLY A 37 67.90 21.74 44.83
CA GLY A 37 67.51 20.48 44.20
C GLY A 37 66.30 19.83 44.88
N LEU A 38 66.28 19.79 46.21
CA LEU A 38 65.14 19.30 46.99
C LEU A 38 63.90 20.18 46.83
N ALA A 39 64.06 21.50 46.80
CA ALA A 39 62.96 22.43 46.55
C ALA A 39 62.38 22.27 45.14
N ALA A 40 63.23 22.08 44.13
CA ALA A 40 62.80 21.81 42.75
C ALA A 40 62.10 20.44 42.65
N ALA A 41 62.62 19.40 43.30
CA ALA A 41 61.98 18.09 43.35
C ALA A 41 60.62 18.14 44.05
N ALA A 42 60.52 18.87 45.18
CA ALA A 42 59.26 19.08 45.89
C ALA A 42 58.27 19.90 45.07
N ALA A 43 58.73 20.90 44.32
CA ALA A 43 57.88 21.69 43.42
C ALA A 43 57.36 20.87 42.24
N LEU A 44 58.20 20.03 41.63
CA LEU A 44 57.78 19.09 40.58
C LEU A 44 56.79 18.06 41.10
N TRP A 45 57.06 17.49 42.28
CA TRP A 45 56.15 16.53 42.91
C TRP A 45 54.80 17.16 43.25
N ALA A 46 54.79 18.36 43.84
CA ALA A 46 53.57 19.10 44.14
C ALA A 46 52.81 19.54 42.87
N PHE A 47 53.52 19.86 41.79
CA PHE A 47 52.91 20.18 40.48
C PHE A 47 52.29 18.94 39.83
N GLU A 48 52.97 17.80 39.89
CA GLU A 48 52.49 16.53 39.35
C GLU A 48 51.27 16.00 40.13
N GLU A 49 51.30 16.11 41.46
CA GLU A 49 50.19 15.74 42.34
C GLU A 49 49.02 16.74 42.24
N GLY A 50 49.33 18.03 42.10
CA GLY A 50 48.35 19.09 41.84
C GLY A 50 47.60 18.90 40.52
N ARG A 51 48.29 18.41 39.48
CA ARG A 51 47.68 18.04 38.19
C ARG A 51 46.72 16.84 38.30
N ARG A 52 46.89 15.96 39.29
CA ARG A 52 45.94 14.86 39.57
C ARG A 52 44.66 15.35 40.25
N LEU A 53 44.73 16.47 40.98
CA LEU A 53 43.63 17.06 41.74
C LEU A 53 42.87 18.17 40.98
N THR A 54 43.50 18.79 39.97
CA THR A 54 42.95 19.96 39.26
C THR A 54 42.44 19.59 37.86
N GLY A 55 41.21 19.09 37.82
CA GLY A 55 40.43 18.90 36.58
C GLY A 55 40.23 17.43 36.20
N PRO A 56 39.12 17.09 35.49
CA PRO A 56 38.95 15.77 34.92
C PRO A 56 40.14 15.45 34.02
N HIS A 57 40.73 14.25 34.16
CA HIS A 57 41.91 13.88 33.40
C HIS A 57 41.63 14.07 31.89
N ASP A 58 42.59 14.59 31.12
CA ASP A 58 42.45 14.73 29.66
C ASP A 58 42.01 13.42 28.98
N ALA A 59 42.38 12.27 29.56
CA ALA A 59 41.93 10.95 29.14
C ALA A 59 40.41 10.74 29.31
N ASP A 60 39.84 11.21 30.43
CA ASP A 60 38.42 11.11 30.75
C ASP A 60 37.60 12.05 29.86
N LEU A 61 38.07 13.28 29.63
CA LEU A 61 37.44 14.22 28.70
C LEU A 61 37.42 13.66 27.27
N ARG A 62 38.51 13.03 26.82
CA ARG A 62 38.56 12.33 25.52
C ARG A 62 37.69 11.09 25.48
N ALA A 63 37.54 10.38 26.59
CA ALA A 63 36.62 9.25 26.70
C ALA A 63 35.16 9.71 26.60
N MET A 64 34.78 10.76 27.34
CA MET A 64 33.46 11.39 27.27
C MET A 64 33.15 11.94 25.88
N ASN A 65 34.10 12.64 25.23
CA ASN A 65 33.90 13.11 23.85
C ASN A 65 33.71 11.96 22.86
N ARG A 66 34.43 10.84 23.03
CA ARG A 66 34.21 9.65 22.20
C ARG A 66 32.84 9.03 22.47
N GLU A 67 32.44 8.90 23.72
CA GLU A 67 31.11 8.38 24.09
C GLU A 67 29.99 9.27 23.55
N LEU A 68 30.11 10.59 23.70
CA LEU A 68 29.18 11.57 23.13
C LEU A 68 29.15 11.49 21.60
N GLY A 69 30.30 11.34 20.94
CA GLY A 69 30.39 11.14 19.49
C GLY A 69 29.67 9.86 19.04
N VAL A 70 29.84 8.75 19.76
CA VAL A 70 29.11 7.50 19.50
C VAL A 70 27.61 7.69 19.71
N LYS A 71 27.18 8.31 20.82
CA LYS A 71 25.76 8.59 21.10
C LYS A 71 25.14 9.49 20.03
N LEU A 72 25.86 10.50 19.55
CA LEU A 72 25.38 11.35 18.46
C LEU A 72 25.25 10.56 17.16
N ALA A 73 26.23 9.70 16.83
CA ALA A 73 26.16 8.85 15.65
C ALA A 73 24.98 7.86 15.72
N THR A 74 24.71 7.27 16.88
CA THR A 74 23.56 6.36 17.06
C THR A 74 22.23 7.10 16.94
N VAL A 75 22.10 8.27 17.57
CA VAL A 75 20.88 9.10 17.48
C VAL A 75 20.67 9.58 16.04
N GLN A 76 21.75 9.95 15.34
CA GLN A 76 21.66 10.36 13.94
C GLN A 76 21.20 9.19 13.05
N ALA A 77 21.75 7.99 13.23
CA ALA A 77 21.33 6.81 12.49
C ALA A 77 19.86 6.42 12.76
N GLU A 78 19.40 6.54 14.01
CA GLU A 78 17.99 6.35 14.37
C GLU A 78 17.09 7.40 13.72
N ARG A 79 17.50 8.67 13.74
CA ARG A 79 16.80 9.77 13.08
C ARG A 79 16.69 9.55 11.58
N ASP A 80 17.78 9.14 10.93
CA ASP A 80 17.79 8.87 9.49
C ASP A 80 16.90 7.67 9.13
N LYS A 81 16.90 6.62 9.95
CA LYS A 81 15.99 5.47 9.80
C LYS A 81 14.51 5.88 9.96
N LEU A 82 14.21 6.69 10.97
CA LEU A 82 12.85 7.20 11.20
C LEU A 82 12.42 8.12 10.06
N ALA A 83 13.29 9.03 9.61
CA ALA A 83 13.03 9.91 8.48
C ALA A 83 12.79 9.13 7.18
N ALA A 84 13.57 8.09 6.90
CA ALA A 84 13.34 7.20 5.78
C ALA A 84 11.96 6.52 5.88
N SER A 85 11.59 6.01 7.06
CA SER A 85 10.27 5.39 7.27
C SER A 85 9.12 6.39 7.08
N ALA A 86 9.27 7.62 7.59
CA ALA A 86 8.29 8.70 7.42
C ALA A 86 8.14 9.10 5.94
N GLY A 87 9.24 9.26 5.20
CA GLY A 87 9.21 9.56 3.77
C GLY A 87 8.50 8.47 2.95
N THR A 88 8.65 7.20 3.32
CA THR A 88 7.86 6.12 2.69
C THR A 88 6.38 6.19 3.02
N ALA A 89 6.01 6.59 4.24
CA ALA A 89 4.61 6.73 4.64
C ALA A 89 3.94 7.93 3.93
N GLU A 90 4.63 9.07 3.86
CA GLU A 90 4.16 10.26 3.11
C GLU A 90 3.97 9.96 1.63
N SER A 91 4.92 9.25 1.01
CA SER A 91 4.80 8.83 -0.40
C SER A 91 3.58 7.91 -0.62
N ARG A 92 3.33 6.98 0.30
CA ARG A 92 2.16 6.09 0.25
C ARG A 92 0.85 6.85 0.42
N LEU A 93 0.81 7.85 1.31
CA LEU A 93 -0.36 8.71 1.49
C LEU A 93 -0.63 9.53 0.22
N GLY A 94 0.39 10.18 -0.36
CA GLY A 94 0.23 10.92 -1.61
C GLY A 94 -0.24 10.04 -2.78
N MET A 95 0.28 8.82 -2.89
CA MET A 95 -0.21 7.84 -3.87
C MET A 95 -1.67 7.43 -3.61
N ALA A 96 -2.05 7.19 -2.35
CA ALA A 96 -3.40 6.81 -1.99
C ALA A 96 -4.41 7.94 -2.26
N GLU A 97 -4.05 9.19 -1.93
CA GLU A 97 -4.86 10.38 -2.23
C GLU A 97 -5.04 10.57 -3.74
N GLY A 98 -3.97 10.44 -4.53
CA GLY A 98 -4.06 10.51 -5.99
C GLY A 98 -4.94 9.41 -6.58
N ALA A 99 -4.79 8.16 -6.11
CA ALA A 99 -5.64 7.06 -6.53
C ALA A 99 -7.11 7.29 -6.14
N GLN A 100 -7.37 7.82 -4.94
CA GLN A 100 -8.73 8.15 -4.48
C GLN A 100 -9.38 9.23 -5.35
N GLN A 101 -8.64 10.29 -5.69
CA GLN A 101 -9.12 11.34 -6.59
C GLN A 101 -9.44 10.76 -7.98
N GLN A 102 -8.55 9.95 -8.53
CA GLN A 102 -8.78 9.31 -9.82
C GLN A 102 -9.99 8.36 -9.82
N MET A 103 -10.21 7.61 -8.72
CA MET A 103 -11.40 6.78 -8.55
C MET A 103 -12.68 7.62 -8.47
N ALA A 104 -12.64 8.74 -7.73
CA ALA A 104 -13.78 9.65 -7.63
C ALA A 104 -14.14 10.28 -8.99
N GLU A 105 -13.14 10.66 -9.79
CA GLU A 105 -13.33 11.15 -11.16
C GLU A 105 -13.94 10.07 -12.07
N GLN A 106 -13.45 8.83 -12.00
CA GLN A 106 -14.02 7.72 -12.77
C GLN A 106 -15.47 7.44 -12.39
N ILE A 107 -15.81 7.45 -11.10
CA ILE A 107 -17.19 7.27 -10.64
C ILE A 107 -18.07 8.38 -11.22
N LYS A 108 -17.62 9.63 -11.13
CA LYS A 108 -18.38 10.77 -11.68
C LYS A 108 -18.55 10.66 -13.20
N ALA A 109 -17.54 10.20 -13.92
CA ALA A 109 -17.63 9.95 -15.36
C ALA A 109 -18.64 8.84 -15.68
N LEU A 110 -18.59 7.71 -14.97
CA LEU A 110 -19.53 6.59 -15.13
C LEU A 110 -20.96 6.96 -14.75
N GLU A 111 -21.15 7.82 -13.75
CA GLU A 111 -22.46 8.36 -13.38
C GLU A 111 -23.01 9.28 -14.48
N ALA A 112 -22.17 10.13 -15.07
CA ALA A 112 -22.55 10.98 -16.19
C ALA A 112 -22.91 10.15 -17.43
N GLU A 113 -22.11 9.13 -17.77
CA GLU A 113 -22.42 8.19 -18.85
C GLU A 113 -23.72 7.43 -18.59
N ASN A 114 -23.97 6.98 -17.35
CA ASN A 114 -25.24 6.35 -17.00
C ASN A 114 -26.43 7.30 -17.14
N ALA A 115 -26.28 8.56 -16.74
CA ALA A 115 -27.32 9.56 -16.88
C ALA A 115 -27.63 9.80 -18.36
N GLN A 116 -26.58 9.97 -19.18
CA GLN A 116 -26.71 10.13 -20.63
C GLN A 116 -27.38 8.92 -21.29
N LEU A 117 -26.95 7.70 -20.98
CA LEU A 117 -27.56 6.48 -21.52
C LEU A 117 -29.04 6.34 -21.12
N LYS A 118 -29.41 6.74 -19.90
CA LYS A 118 -30.81 6.75 -19.45
C LYS A 118 -31.63 7.79 -20.21
N GLU A 119 -31.06 8.96 -20.47
CA GLU A 119 -31.70 10.01 -21.25
C GLU A 119 -31.90 9.56 -22.71
N ASP A 120 -30.88 8.97 -23.33
CA ASP A 120 -30.96 8.39 -24.67
C ASP A 120 -32.04 7.30 -24.75
N LEU A 121 -32.13 6.43 -23.73
CA LEU A 121 -33.19 5.43 -23.65
C LEU A 121 -34.58 6.05 -23.52
N ALA A 122 -34.74 7.08 -22.67
CA ALA A 122 -36.01 7.79 -22.53
C ALA A 122 -36.40 8.51 -23.83
N PHE A 123 -35.42 9.07 -24.53
CA PHE A 123 -35.58 9.66 -25.85
C PHE A 123 -36.05 8.61 -26.87
N PHE A 124 -35.41 7.45 -26.95
CA PHE A 124 -35.87 6.36 -27.81
C PHE A 124 -37.27 5.86 -27.46
N ASP A 125 -37.62 5.77 -26.18
CA ASP A 125 -38.96 5.39 -25.73
C ASP A 125 -40.02 6.44 -26.16
N SER A 126 -39.67 7.73 -26.12
CA SER A 126 -40.56 8.82 -26.58
C SER A 126 -40.75 8.87 -28.10
N LEU A 127 -39.77 8.35 -28.87
CA LEU A 127 -39.82 8.31 -30.34
C LEU A 127 -40.55 7.08 -30.88
N LEU A 128 -40.72 6.04 -30.06
CA LEU A 128 -41.50 4.86 -30.44
C LEU A 128 -42.99 5.14 -30.17
N PRO A 129 -43.87 5.09 -31.18
CA PRO A 129 -45.31 5.09 -30.95
C PRO A 129 -45.61 3.88 -30.06
N ALA A 130 -46.15 4.12 -28.86
CA ALA A 130 -46.41 3.09 -27.87
C ALA A 130 -47.00 1.84 -28.55
N PRO A 131 -46.26 0.72 -28.65
CA PRO A 131 -46.81 -0.48 -29.22
C PRO A 131 -47.89 -0.93 -28.25
N THR A 132 -49.14 -0.83 -28.70
CA THR A 132 -50.36 -1.17 -27.96
C THR A 132 -50.47 -2.66 -27.61
N ASN A 133 -49.35 -3.41 -27.54
CA ASN A 133 -49.35 -4.83 -27.20
C ASN A 133 -48.02 -5.52 -26.82
N SER A 134 -46.98 -4.81 -26.35
CA SER A 134 -45.80 -5.52 -25.80
C SER A 134 -46.00 -5.82 -24.32
N ALA A 135 -46.11 -7.10 -23.96
CA ALA A 135 -46.30 -7.60 -22.59
C ALA A 135 -45.10 -7.35 -21.64
N GLY A 136 -44.27 -6.34 -21.89
CA GLY A 136 -43.12 -5.96 -21.08
C GLY A 136 -41.99 -6.99 -21.05
N ILE A 137 -41.86 -7.83 -22.09
CA ILE A 137 -40.85 -8.90 -22.14
C ILE A 137 -39.77 -8.54 -23.14
N TYR A 138 -38.51 -8.68 -22.70
CA TYR A 138 -37.33 -8.31 -23.47
C TYR A 138 -36.30 -9.43 -23.45
N VAL A 139 -35.59 -9.58 -24.56
CA VAL A 139 -34.40 -10.45 -24.65
C VAL A 139 -33.19 -9.59 -24.29
N ARG A 140 -32.66 -9.74 -23.07
CA ARG A 140 -31.59 -8.87 -22.54
C ARG A 140 -30.22 -9.21 -23.12
N SER A 141 -29.93 -10.50 -23.27
CA SER A 141 -28.67 -10.95 -23.85
C SER A 141 -28.81 -12.34 -24.44
N PHE A 142 -28.05 -12.58 -25.51
CA PHE A 142 -27.91 -13.87 -26.15
C PHE A 142 -26.42 -14.13 -26.37
N ARG A 143 -25.96 -15.34 -26.00
CA ARG A 143 -24.63 -15.84 -26.39
C ARG A 143 -24.78 -17.23 -26.95
N ILE A 144 -24.01 -17.51 -27.99
CA ILE A 144 -23.85 -18.84 -28.55
C ILE A 144 -22.36 -19.12 -28.70
N ALA A 145 -21.91 -20.28 -28.24
CA ALA A 145 -20.52 -20.70 -28.32
C ALA A 145 -20.45 -22.18 -28.70
N PRO A 146 -19.44 -22.61 -29.49
CA PRO A 146 -19.20 -24.02 -29.74
C PRO A 146 -18.86 -24.74 -28.43
N ASP A 147 -19.35 -25.96 -28.28
CA ASP A 147 -18.99 -26.82 -27.16
C ASP A 147 -17.57 -27.35 -27.36
N GLU A 148 -16.78 -27.31 -26.28
CA GLU A 148 -15.39 -27.76 -26.27
C GLU A 148 -15.30 -29.28 -26.47
N ALA A 149 -16.34 -30.01 -26.05
CA ALA A 149 -16.43 -31.46 -26.19
C ALA A 149 -16.94 -31.93 -27.56
N GLN A 150 -17.76 -31.12 -28.25
CA GLN A 150 -18.39 -31.48 -29.53
C GLN A 150 -18.55 -30.24 -30.41
N PRO A 151 -17.71 -30.02 -31.44
CA PRO A 151 -17.80 -28.84 -32.31
C PRO A 151 -19.08 -28.79 -33.16
N ALA A 152 -19.83 -29.91 -33.24
CA ALA A 152 -21.15 -29.96 -33.86
C ALA A 152 -22.29 -29.47 -32.95
N ARG A 153 -22.01 -29.23 -31.66
CA ARG A 153 -22.97 -28.69 -30.69
C ARG A 153 -22.62 -27.26 -30.32
N LEU A 154 -23.60 -26.39 -30.42
CA LEU A 154 -23.49 -25.02 -29.94
C LEU A 154 -24.27 -24.89 -28.63
N ARG A 155 -23.61 -24.39 -27.59
CA ARG A 155 -24.28 -24.00 -26.34
C ARG A 155 -24.84 -22.59 -26.50
N PHE A 156 -26.14 -22.44 -26.31
CA PHE A 156 -26.76 -21.12 -26.25
C PHE A 156 -27.15 -20.77 -24.81
N ARG A 157 -27.04 -19.48 -24.49
CA ARG A 157 -27.49 -18.88 -23.23
C ARG A 157 -28.32 -17.65 -23.55
N VAL A 158 -29.58 -17.67 -23.13
CA VAL A 158 -30.51 -16.54 -23.28
C VAL A 158 -30.88 -16.01 -21.90
N LEU A 159 -30.85 -14.70 -21.74
CA LEU A 159 -31.40 -14.02 -20.57
C LEU A 159 -32.67 -13.26 -20.98
N LEU A 160 -33.80 -13.73 -20.48
CA LEU A 160 -35.10 -13.09 -20.64
C LEU A 160 -35.40 -12.24 -19.41
N MET A 161 -35.98 -11.08 -19.64
CA MET A 161 -36.38 -10.14 -18.62
C MET A 161 -37.81 -9.68 -18.86
N GLN A 162 -38.61 -9.65 -17.80
CA GLN A 162 -39.92 -9.01 -17.80
C GLN A 162 -39.78 -7.67 -17.09
N GLY A 163 -39.80 -6.58 -17.83
CA GLY A 163 -39.64 -5.23 -17.30
C GLY A 163 -39.48 -4.17 -18.38
N GLY A 164 -40.50 -3.32 -18.53
CA GLY A 164 -40.48 -2.06 -19.27
C GLY A 164 -41.63 -1.19 -18.77
N GLY A 165 -41.34 0.06 -18.38
CA GLY A 165 -42.27 1.05 -17.80
C GLY A 165 -42.92 0.70 -16.45
N LYS A 166 -43.14 -0.58 -16.15
CA LYS A 166 -43.86 -1.09 -14.96
C LYS A 166 -43.14 -2.25 -14.27
N ALA A 167 -41.81 -2.19 -14.20
CA ALA A 167 -40.96 -3.22 -13.59
C ALA A 167 -41.23 -3.46 -12.07
N PHE A 168 -42.04 -2.61 -11.43
CA PHE A 168 -42.36 -2.65 -9.99
C PHE A 168 -43.82 -3.01 -9.69
N ALA A 169 -44.65 -3.36 -10.67
CA ALA A 169 -45.98 -3.90 -10.42
C ALA A 169 -45.90 -5.41 -10.10
N PRO A 170 -46.82 -5.99 -9.31
CA PRO A 170 -46.89 -7.44 -9.13
C PRO A 170 -47.13 -8.09 -10.50
N VAL A 171 -46.09 -8.72 -11.05
CA VAL A 171 -46.07 -9.22 -12.41
C VAL A 171 -46.65 -10.63 -12.43
N SER A 172 -47.70 -10.85 -13.22
CA SER A 172 -48.20 -12.21 -13.48
C SER A 172 -47.12 -13.06 -14.13
N GLU A 173 -47.02 -14.31 -13.66
CA GLU A 173 -46.10 -15.29 -14.19
C GLU A 173 -46.32 -15.47 -15.70
N PHE A 174 -45.30 -15.16 -16.49
CA PHE A 174 -45.33 -15.31 -17.94
C PHE A 174 -44.96 -16.74 -18.31
N GLU A 175 -45.88 -17.42 -19.00
CA GLU A 175 -45.62 -18.70 -19.65
C GLU A 175 -45.63 -18.51 -21.17
N GLY A 176 -44.56 -18.96 -21.83
CA GLY A 176 -44.38 -18.83 -23.27
C GLY A 176 -43.43 -19.87 -23.87
N GLN A 177 -43.14 -19.68 -25.16
CA GLN A 177 -42.28 -20.55 -25.94
C GLN A 177 -41.13 -19.74 -26.56
N LEU A 178 -39.91 -20.23 -26.40
CA LEU A 178 -38.73 -19.68 -27.06
C LEU A 178 -38.56 -20.33 -28.44
N VAL A 179 -38.41 -19.51 -29.48
CA VAL A 179 -38.06 -19.95 -30.83
C VAL A 179 -36.78 -19.25 -31.26
N LEU A 180 -35.83 -20.01 -31.77
CA LEU A 180 -34.53 -19.55 -32.22
C LEU A 180 -34.43 -19.82 -33.72
N THR A 181 -34.18 -18.79 -34.52
CA THR A 181 -33.90 -18.92 -35.95
C THR A 181 -32.44 -18.58 -36.18
N LEU A 182 -31.62 -19.56 -36.52
CA LEU A 182 -30.21 -19.38 -36.82
C LEU A 182 -30.05 -19.17 -38.33
N ASN A 183 -29.47 -18.04 -38.73
CA ASN A 183 -29.02 -17.84 -40.09
C ASN A 183 -27.56 -18.31 -40.18
N VAL A 184 -27.35 -19.34 -40.97
CA VAL A 184 -26.07 -20.02 -41.09
C VAL A 184 -25.58 -20.05 -42.53
N VAL A 185 -24.28 -20.25 -42.73
CA VAL A 185 -23.69 -20.54 -44.03
C VAL A 185 -23.13 -21.95 -43.97
N GLN A 186 -23.70 -22.85 -44.76
CA GLN A 186 -23.26 -24.23 -44.89
C GLN A 186 -22.58 -24.39 -46.26
N ALA A 187 -21.30 -24.76 -46.27
CA ALA A 187 -20.54 -24.98 -47.50
C ALA A 187 -20.67 -23.83 -48.53
N GLY A 188 -20.70 -22.57 -48.06
CA GLY A 188 -20.82 -21.38 -48.91
C GLY A 188 -22.25 -20.98 -49.30
N LYS A 189 -23.28 -21.77 -48.95
CA LYS A 189 -24.69 -21.44 -49.21
C LYS A 189 -25.38 -20.95 -47.93
N PRO A 190 -26.13 -19.83 -47.97
CA PRO A 190 -26.93 -19.41 -46.83
C PRO A 190 -28.07 -20.41 -46.59
N ALA A 191 -28.25 -20.83 -45.35
CA ALA A 191 -29.33 -21.68 -44.88
C ALA A 191 -29.87 -21.13 -43.56
N THR A 192 -31.13 -21.43 -43.26
CA THR A 192 -31.79 -21.02 -42.02
C THR A 192 -32.20 -22.26 -41.26
N ILE A 193 -31.87 -22.33 -39.97
CA ILE A 193 -32.22 -23.44 -39.08
C ILE A 193 -33.14 -22.90 -37.99
N ASP A 194 -34.37 -23.39 -37.95
CA ASP A 194 -35.34 -23.06 -36.91
C ASP A 194 -35.30 -24.08 -35.78
N PHE A 195 -35.30 -23.59 -34.54
CA PHE A 195 -35.39 -24.36 -33.30
C PHE A 195 -36.57 -23.89 -32.45
N PRO A 196 -37.38 -24.81 -31.91
CA PRO A 196 -37.33 -26.27 -32.08
C PRO A 196 -38.00 -26.70 -33.40
N GLY A 197 -37.22 -27.10 -34.39
CA GLY A 197 -37.70 -27.55 -35.70
C GLY A 197 -37.05 -28.86 -36.11
N ALA A 198 -37.60 -29.52 -37.14
CA ALA A 198 -37.24 -30.86 -37.59
C ALA A 198 -35.75 -31.05 -38.02
N ALA A 199 -34.99 -29.96 -38.12
CA ALA A 199 -33.55 -29.98 -38.37
C ALA A 199 -32.69 -30.32 -37.12
N ALA A 200 -33.30 -30.33 -35.92
CA ALA A 200 -32.67 -30.78 -34.68
C ALA A 200 -32.71 -32.31 -34.62
N GLY A 201 -31.69 -32.95 -35.18
CA GLY A 201 -31.51 -34.39 -35.12
C GLY A 201 -31.33 -34.87 -33.67
N GLY A 202 -32.43 -35.30 -33.06
CA GLY A 202 -32.42 -36.06 -31.80
C GLY A 202 -32.53 -35.19 -30.55
N SER A 203 -33.68 -35.32 -29.88
CA SER A 203 -33.99 -34.78 -28.55
C SER A 203 -34.40 -33.30 -28.54
N ALA A 204 -35.70 -33.06 -28.70
CA ALA A 204 -36.34 -31.80 -28.34
C ALA A 204 -36.01 -31.48 -26.87
N ALA A 205 -35.10 -30.53 -26.65
CA ALA A 205 -34.67 -30.13 -25.32
C ALA A 205 -35.85 -29.50 -24.54
N PRO A 206 -35.93 -29.71 -23.22
CA PRO A 206 -36.95 -29.11 -22.35
C PRO A 206 -36.89 -27.56 -22.29
N ALA A 207 -35.87 -26.93 -22.88
CA ALA A 207 -35.59 -25.48 -22.81
C ALA A 207 -36.50 -24.59 -23.68
N THR A 208 -37.54 -25.15 -24.31
CA THR A 208 -38.43 -24.36 -25.17
C THR A 208 -39.55 -23.66 -24.38
N ARG A 209 -40.05 -24.29 -23.32
CA ARG A 209 -41.06 -23.67 -22.44
C ARG A 209 -40.38 -22.73 -21.47
N VAL A 210 -40.83 -21.49 -21.46
CA VAL A 210 -40.30 -20.42 -20.62
C VAL A 210 -41.34 -20.04 -19.60
N LYS A 211 -40.98 -20.12 -18.33
CA LYS A 211 -41.72 -19.54 -17.21
C LYS A 211 -40.87 -18.40 -16.65
N LEU A 212 -41.42 -17.19 -16.56
CA LEU A 212 -40.70 -15.98 -16.21
C LEU A 212 -41.54 -15.15 -15.24
N THR A 213 -40.96 -14.78 -14.11
CA THR A 213 -41.57 -13.80 -13.17
C THR A 213 -40.87 -12.45 -13.27
N HIS A 214 -39.53 -12.45 -13.30
CA HIS A 214 -38.71 -11.23 -13.43
C HIS A 214 -37.54 -11.47 -14.39
N TYR A 215 -36.73 -12.48 -14.08
CA TYR A 215 -35.57 -12.89 -14.87
C TYR A 215 -35.56 -14.40 -15.02
N GLN A 216 -35.36 -14.88 -16.24
CA GLN A 216 -35.18 -16.30 -16.51
C GLN A 216 -33.97 -16.47 -17.41
N ARG A 217 -33.04 -17.31 -16.95
CA ARG A 217 -31.95 -17.80 -17.77
C ARG A 217 -32.37 -19.13 -18.39
N LEU A 218 -32.23 -19.21 -19.71
CA LEU A 218 -32.42 -20.43 -20.46
C LEU A 218 -31.08 -20.82 -21.07
N GLU A 219 -30.68 -22.06 -20.81
CA GLU A 219 -29.51 -22.66 -21.42
C GLU A 219 -29.94 -23.90 -22.18
N GLY A 220 -29.32 -24.12 -23.32
CA GLY A 220 -29.60 -25.28 -24.13
C GLY A 220 -28.52 -25.52 -25.16
N TRP A 221 -28.72 -26.59 -25.91
CA TRP A 221 -27.81 -27.05 -26.94
C TRP A 221 -28.55 -27.05 -28.27
N VAL A 222 -27.83 -26.68 -29.31
CA VAL A 222 -28.29 -26.69 -30.70
C VAL A 222 -27.27 -27.49 -31.48
N ASP A 223 -27.68 -28.65 -31.98
CA ASP A 223 -26.88 -29.42 -32.93
C ASP A 223 -26.92 -28.73 -34.29
N VAL A 224 -25.75 -28.40 -34.83
CA VAL A 224 -25.61 -27.76 -36.14
C VAL A 224 -24.83 -28.70 -37.06
N PRO A 225 -25.24 -28.85 -38.34
CA PRO A 225 -24.50 -29.68 -39.29
C PRO A 225 -23.01 -29.28 -39.36
N PRO A 226 -22.08 -30.24 -39.55
CA PRO A 226 -20.66 -29.93 -39.66
C PRO A 226 -20.36 -29.03 -40.86
N GLY A 227 -19.40 -28.11 -40.71
CA GLY A 227 -19.04 -27.14 -41.77
C GLY A 227 -19.97 -25.93 -41.89
N THR A 228 -20.70 -25.62 -40.81
CA THR A 228 -21.67 -24.52 -40.77
C THR A 228 -21.16 -23.36 -39.92
N THR A 229 -21.14 -22.14 -40.48
CA THR A 229 -20.81 -20.92 -39.75
C THR A 229 -22.08 -20.14 -39.44
N VAL A 230 -22.35 -19.86 -38.17
CA VAL A 230 -23.51 -19.05 -37.77
C VAL A 230 -23.19 -17.57 -37.96
N LYS A 231 -24.03 -16.83 -38.70
CA LYS A 231 -23.85 -15.39 -38.95
C LYS A 231 -24.70 -14.53 -38.02
N SER A 232 -25.95 -14.93 -37.81
CA SER A 232 -26.87 -14.19 -36.95
C SER A 232 -27.91 -15.13 -36.36
N VAL A 233 -28.39 -14.79 -35.17
CA VAL A 233 -29.46 -15.53 -34.49
C VAL A 233 -30.60 -14.58 -34.19
N VAL A 234 -31.82 -14.99 -34.55
CA VAL A 234 -33.05 -14.29 -34.18
C VAL A 234 -33.71 -15.07 -33.06
N VAL A 235 -33.91 -14.42 -31.93
CA VAL A 235 -34.56 -14.96 -30.74
C VAL A 235 -35.98 -14.41 -30.67
N LYS A 236 -36.98 -15.28 -30.75
CA LYS A 236 -38.40 -14.92 -30.65
C LYS A 236 -39.00 -15.55 -29.40
N VAL A 237 -39.80 -14.78 -28.67
CA VAL A 237 -40.60 -15.26 -27.55
C VAL A 237 -42.06 -15.19 -27.95
N LEU A 238 -42.72 -16.34 -27.94
CA LEU A 238 -44.12 -16.52 -28.29
C LEU A 238 -44.95 -16.76 -27.02
N GLN A 239 -46.16 -16.22 -26.98
CA GLN A 239 -47.17 -16.57 -25.97
C GLN A 239 -48.47 -16.85 -26.69
N ASN A 240 -49.04 -18.05 -26.51
CA ASN A 240 -50.27 -18.48 -27.19
C ASN A 240 -50.20 -18.26 -28.73
N GLY A 241 -49.04 -18.53 -29.34
CA GLY A 241 -48.79 -18.35 -30.77
C GLY A 241 -48.53 -16.91 -31.25
N LYS A 242 -48.61 -15.90 -30.36
CA LYS A 242 -48.30 -14.50 -30.70
C LYS A 242 -46.89 -14.12 -30.29
N VAL A 243 -46.13 -13.46 -31.17
CA VAL A 243 -44.79 -12.95 -30.86
C VAL A 243 -44.92 -11.80 -29.85
N LYS A 244 -44.33 -11.98 -28.67
CA LYS A 244 -44.28 -10.97 -27.60
C LYS A 244 -42.96 -10.21 -27.56
N ALA A 245 -41.87 -10.86 -27.97
CA ALA A 245 -40.55 -10.25 -28.10
C ALA A 245 -39.80 -10.89 -29.28
N SER A 246 -39.03 -10.10 -30.01
CA SER A 246 -38.16 -10.57 -31.09
C SER A 246 -36.89 -9.72 -31.10
N GLN A 247 -35.73 -10.37 -31.00
CA GLN A 247 -34.44 -9.69 -31.04
C GLN A 247 -33.50 -10.43 -31.98
N SER A 248 -32.73 -9.69 -32.78
CA SER A 248 -31.67 -10.24 -33.62
C SER A 248 -30.30 -9.92 -33.04
N PHE A 249 -29.38 -10.89 -33.13
CA PHE A 249 -28.01 -10.79 -32.68
C PHE A 249 -27.09 -11.26 -33.81
N SER A 250 -26.11 -10.45 -34.19
CA SER A 250 -25.00 -10.85 -35.05
C SER A 250 -23.91 -11.51 -34.20
N ILE A 251 -23.25 -12.54 -34.76
CA ILE A 251 -22.12 -13.24 -34.14
C ILE A 251 -20.81 -12.72 -34.71
#